data_AF-I0QYF2-F1
#
_entry.id   AF-I0QYF2-F1
#
_cell.length_a   1.000
_cell.length_b   1.000
_cell.length_c   1.000
_cell.angle_alpha   90.00
_cell.angle_beta   90.00
_cell.angle_gamma   90.00
#
_symmetry.space_group_name_H-M   'P 1'
#
loop_
_entity.id
_entity.type
_entity.pdbx_description
1 polymer ?
#
loop_
_entity_poly.entity_id
_entity_poly.type
_entity_poly.pdbx_seq_one_letter_code
_entity_poly.pdbx_strand_id
1 'polypeptide(L)'
;MPEKGHSYHSAPETEEIMGVADLIEVKGQTPKQGGGGARERWMDKKKRRVYEWDSQHGELEVYRASDGEHIGSVVHQTGVELKPAVKGRNIKRYL
;
A
#
# COMPACT_ATOMS: atom_id res chain seq x y z
N MET A 1 0.43 30.71 -12.97
CA MET A 1 0.47 29.83 -11.77
C MET A 1 1.00 28.49 -12.25
N PRO A 2 2.12 27.95 -11.73
CA PRO A 2 2.55 26.64 -12.20
C PRO A 2 1.57 25.61 -11.66
N GLU A 3 0.99 24.78 -12.54
CA GLU A 3 0.24 23.61 -12.14
C GLU A 3 1.17 22.74 -11.28
N LYS A 4 0.77 22.45 -10.04
CA LYS A 4 1.48 21.47 -9.22
C LYS A 4 1.23 20.11 -9.85
N GLY A 5 2.03 19.76 -10.85
CA GLY A 5 2.14 18.41 -11.38
C GLY A 5 2.64 17.52 -10.27
N HIS A 6 1.71 16.99 -9.47
CA HIS A 6 2.01 15.92 -8.53
C HIS A 6 2.31 14.69 -9.38
N SER A 7 3.61 14.45 -9.64
CA SER A 7 4.09 13.22 -10.26
C SER A 7 3.80 12.08 -9.31
N TYR A 8 2.68 11.39 -9.52
CA TYR A 8 2.37 10.15 -8.83
C TYR A 8 3.06 8.98 -9.51
N HIS A 9 3.48 7.99 -8.72
CA HIS A 9 3.91 6.70 -9.22
C HIS A 9 2.67 5.84 -9.51
N SER A 10 2.60 5.29 -10.72
CA SER A 10 1.61 4.27 -11.07
C SER A 10 1.76 3.05 -10.16
N ALA A 11 0.65 2.44 -9.78
CA ALA A 11 0.68 1.19 -9.03
C ALA A 11 1.33 0.09 -9.88
N PRO A 12 2.19 -0.75 -9.30
CA PRO A 12 2.74 -1.91 -9.99
C PRO A 12 1.63 -2.93 -10.26
N GLU A 13 1.77 -3.70 -11.33
CA GLU A 13 1.00 -4.92 -11.51
C GLU A 13 1.40 -5.95 -10.43
N THR A 14 0.52 -6.91 -10.13
CA THR A 14 0.77 -7.89 -9.07
C THR A 14 2.03 -8.71 -9.36
N GLU A 15 2.30 -8.99 -10.63
CA GLU A 15 3.47 -9.69 -11.15
C GLU A 15 4.78 -8.93 -10.95
N GLU A 16 4.74 -7.60 -10.85
CA GLU A 16 5.90 -6.74 -10.60
C GLU A 16 6.27 -6.68 -9.10
N ILE A 17 5.36 -7.12 -8.22
CA ILE A 17 5.58 -7.19 -6.78
C ILE A 17 6.32 -8.48 -6.42
N MET A 18 7.58 -8.58 -6.84
CA MET A 18 8.43 -9.74 -6.59
C MET A 18 8.94 -9.82 -5.14
N GLY A 19 8.95 -8.68 -4.43
CA GLY A 19 9.48 -8.54 -3.09
C GLY A 19 8.61 -9.14 -1.99
N VAL A 20 7.34 -9.41 -2.31
CA VAL A 20 6.38 -9.97 -1.38
C VAL A 20 5.74 -11.18 -2.03
N ALA A 21 6.10 -12.37 -1.57
CA ALA A 21 5.58 -13.61 -2.13
C ALA A 21 4.07 -13.78 -1.85
N ASP A 22 3.38 -14.44 -2.78
CA ASP A 22 2.00 -14.88 -2.66
C ASP A 22 0.99 -13.75 -2.35
N LEU A 23 1.12 -12.62 -3.04
CA LEU A 23 0.11 -11.56 -2.99
C LEU A 23 -1.11 -11.87 -3.85
N ILE A 24 -2.27 -11.46 -3.34
CA ILE A 24 -3.56 -11.54 -4.03
C ILE A 24 -4.12 -10.12 -4.09
N GLU A 25 -4.41 -9.63 -5.30
CA GLU A 25 -5.09 -8.36 -5.50
C GLU A 25 -6.50 -8.42 -4.93
N VAL A 26 -6.88 -7.38 -4.19
CA VAL A 26 -8.21 -7.26 -3.57
C VAL A 26 -8.77 -5.86 -3.82
N LYS A 27 -10.09 -5.72 -3.67
CA LYS A 27 -10.74 -4.42 -3.84
C LYS A 27 -10.20 -3.38 -2.86
N GLY A 28 -9.62 -2.31 -3.39
CA GLY A 28 -9.21 -1.13 -2.63
C GLY A 28 -10.37 -0.51 -1.85
N GLN A 29 -10.13 -0.14 -0.59
CA GLN A 29 -11.12 0.53 0.27
C GLN A 29 -10.65 1.92 0.72
N THR A 30 -9.34 2.10 0.93
CA THR A 30 -8.78 3.38 1.38
C THR A 30 -8.79 4.40 0.25
N PRO A 31 -9.43 5.57 0.38
CA PRO A 31 -9.43 6.59 -0.67
C PRO A 31 -8.03 7.13 -1.01
N LYS A 32 -7.77 7.40 -2.29
CA LYS A 32 -6.56 8.11 -2.73
C LYS A 32 -6.61 9.58 -2.30
N GLN A 33 -5.46 10.12 -1.91
CA GLN A 33 -5.33 11.54 -1.59
C GLN A 33 -5.42 12.36 -2.88
N GLY A 34 -6.34 13.32 -2.95
CA GLY A 34 -6.59 14.14 -4.15
C GLY A 34 -7.76 13.66 -5.03
N GLY A 35 -8.48 12.61 -4.63
CA GLY A 35 -9.57 12.03 -5.43
C GLY A 35 -9.06 10.98 -6.43
N GLY A 36 -9.96 10.36 -7.18
CA GLY A 36 -9.59 9.33 -8.18
C GLY A 36 -9.71 7.87 -7.72
N GLY A 37 -10.56 7.60 -6.71
CA GLY A 37 -10.90 6.25 -6.28
C GLY A 37 -10.17 5.77 -5.03
N ALA A 38 -10.13 4.45 -4.84
CA ALA A 38 -9.44 3.82 -3.73
C ALA A 38 -8.03 3.36 -4.14
N ARG A 39 -7.13 3.26 -3.16
CA ARG A 39 -5.77 2.73 -3.31
C ARG A 39 -5.84 1.27 -3.74
N GLU A 40 -4.96 0.91 -4.66
CA GLU A 40 -4.68 -0.46 -5.02
C GLU A 40 -4.24 -1.21 -3.77
N ARG A 41 -4.79 -2.42 -3.61
CA ARG A 41 -4.67 -3.18 -2.38
C ARG A 41 -4.41 -4.65 -2.69
N TRP A 42 -3.52 -5.24 -1.92
CA TRP A 42 -3.23 -6.66 -1.93
C TRP A 42 -3.32 -7.24 -0.53
N MET A 43 -3.48 -8.55 -0.44
CA MET A 43 -3.33 -9.30 0.80
C MET A 43 -2.33 -10.43 0.59
N ASP A 44 -1.62 -10.82 1.65
CA ASP A 44 -0.92 -12.11 1.60
C ASP A 44 -1.94 -13.25 1.50
N LYS A 45 -1.53 -14.40 0.93
CA LYS A 45 -2.38 -15.59 0.81
C LYS A 45 -2.97 -16.07 2.14
N LYS A 46 -2.32 -15.75 3.26
CA LYS A 46 -2.78 -16.07 4.62
C LYS A 46 -3.78 -15.04 5.18
N LYS A 47 -4.03 -13.94 4.47
CA LYS A 47 -4.87 -12.80 4.88
C LYS A 47 -4.50 -12.23 6.24
N ARG A 48 -3.19 -12.19 6.56
CA ARG A 48 -2.64 -11.63 7.82
C ARG A 48 -2.11 -10.22 7.61
N ARG A 49 -1.74 -9.87 6.39
CA ARG A 49 -1.21 -8.56 6.01
C ARG A 49 -1.99 -7.99 4.84
N VAL A 50 -2.25 -6.69 4.92
CA VAL A 50 -2.80 -5.86 3.85
C VAL A 50 -1.66 -4.99 3.34
N TYR A 51 -1.56 -4.85 2.02
CA TYR A 51 -0.59 -4.02 1.35
C TYR A 51 -1.35 -2.99 0.53
N GLU A 52 -1.01 -1.71 0.66
CA GLU A 52 -1.60 -0.64 -0.14
C GLU A 52 -0.52 0.15 -0.87
N TRP A 53 -0.82 0.55 -2.10
CA TRP A 53 0.08 1.40 -2.87
C TRP A 53 0.08 2.83 -2.36
N ASP A 54 1.26 3.33 -2.01
CA ASP A 54 1.48 4.77 -1.80
C ASP A 54 2.04 5.39 -3.08
N SER A 55 1.14 5.94 -3.89
CA SER A 55 1.48 6.58 -5.16
C SER A 55 2.32 7.85 -5.02
N GLN A 56 2.42 8.45 -3.83
CA GLN A 56 3.29 9.62 -3.63
C GLN A 56 4.75 9.22 -3.47
N HIS A 57 5.00 8.03 -2.91
CA HIS A 57 6.34 7.56 -2.57
C HIS A 57 6.82 6.38 -3.41
N GLY A 58 5.92 5.71 -4.14
CA GLY A 58 6.26 4.53 -4.95
C GLY A 58 6.55 3.29 -4.11
N GLU A 59 5.88 3.14 -2.96
CA GLU A 59 6.12 2.07 -1.99
C GLU A 59 4.83 1.32 -1.60
N LEU A 60 4.99 0.11 -1.08
CA LEU A 60 3.88 -0.64 -0.48
C LEU A 60 3.83 -0.37 1.02
N GLU A 61 2.76 0.27 1.48
CA GLU A 61 2.47 0.36 2.91
C GLU A 61 1.82 -0.92 3.41
N VAL A 62 2.32 -1.44 4.53
CA VAL A 62 1.93 -2.71 5.11
C VAL A 62 1.11 -2.48 6.37
N TYR A 63 0.00 -3.19 6.47
CA TYR A 63 -0.91 -3.13 7.60
C TYR A 63 -1.24 -4.52 8.12
N ARG A 64 -1.48 -4.63 9.42
CA ARG A 64 -1.97 -5.87 10.05
C ARG A 64 -3.44 -6.05 9.69
N ALA A 65 -3.81 -7.21 9.13
CA ALA A 65 -5.19 -7.44 8.69
C ALA A 65 -6.21 -7.55 9.84
N SER A 66 -5.76 -7.87 11.07
CA SER A 66 -6.67 -8.09 12.20
C SER A 66 -7.24 -6.79 12.81
N ASP A 67 -6.46 -5.71 12.79
CA ASP A 67 -6.82 -4.44 13.45
C ASP A 67 -6.48 -3.20 12.62
N GLY A 68 -5.84 -3.39 11.45
CA GLY A 68 -5.46 -2.34 10.53
C GLY A 68 -4.22 -1.57 10.97
N GLU A 69 -3.47 -2.01 11.98
CA GLU A 69 -2.26 -1.34 12.47
C GLU A 69 -1.20 -1.20 11.37
N HIS A 70 -0.59 -0.02 11.24
CA HIS A 70 0.54 0.20 10.32
C HIS A 70 1.80 -0.53 10.79
N ILE A 71 2.36 -1.37 9.92
CA ILE A 71 3.56 -2.17 10.17
C ILE A 71 4.81 -1.49 9.60
N GLY A 72 4.69 -0.72 8.52
CA GLY A 72 5.81 -0.07 7.84
C GLY A 72 5.57 0.03 6.34
N SER A 73 6.61 0.36 5.58
CA SER A 73 6.59 0.30 4.11
C SER A 73 7.73 -0.52 3.55
N VAL A 74 7.53 -1.11 2.37
CA VAL A 74 8.51 -1.95 1.68
C VAL A 74 8.65 -1.57 0.20
N VAL A 75 9.83 -1.85 -0.35
CA VAL A 75 10.08 -1.83 -1.80
C VAL A 75 9.31 -2.97 -2.46
N HIS A 76 8.48 -2.70 -3.46
CA HIS A 76 7.66 -3.73 -4.09
C HIS A 76 8.47 -4.79 -4.85
N GLN A 77 9.61 -4.43 -5.45
CA GLN A 77 10.44 -5.40 -6.18
C GLN A 77 11.30 -6.30 -5.27
N THR A 78 11.76 -5.81 -4.12
CA THR A 78 12.75 -6.52 -3.28
C THR A 78 12.21 -6.93 -1.92
N GLY A 79 11.12 -6.31 -1.44
CA GLY A 79 10.55 -6.56 -0.12
C GLY A 79 11.34 -5.93 1.02
N VAL A 80 12.38 -5.16 0.69
CA VAL A 80 13.21 -4.47 1.68
C VAL A 80 12.38 -3.39 2.37
N GLU A 81 12.44 -3.37 3.70
CA GLU A 81 11.79 -2.35 4.52
C GLU A 81 12.38 -0.96 4.24
N LEU A 82 11.50 0.00 3.96
CA LEU A 82 11.83 1.39 3.71
C LEU A 82 11.61 2.26 4.95
N LYS A 83 10.44 2.10 5.58
CA LYS A 83 10.05 2.86 6.77
C LYS A 83 9.49 1.92 7.84
N PRO A 84 9.79 2.18 9.12
CA PRO A 84 9.24 1.42 10.22
C PRO A 84 7.75 1.75 10.45
N ALA A 85 7.12 0.98 11.32
CA ALA A 85 5.77 1.24 11.82
C ALA A 85 5.62 2.68 12.35
N VAL A 86 4.46 3.27 12.09
CA VAL A 86 4.12 4.64 12.53
C VAL A 86 2.99 4.52 13.52
N LYS A 87 3.28 4.81 14.80
CA LYS A 87 2.32 4.67 15.88
C LYS A 87 1.06 5.51 15.61
N GLY A 88 -0.10 4.88 15.74
CA GLY A 88 -1.41 5.52 15.53
C GLY A 88 -1.91 5.50 14.08
N ARG A 89 -1.02 5.26 13.09
CA ARG A 89 -1.44 5.07 11.70
C ARG A 89 -2.13 3.72 11.56
N ASN A 90 -3.32 3.71 10.97
CA ASN A 90 -4.08 2.49 10.75
C ASN A 90 -5.07 2.64 9.59
N ILE A 91 -5.53 1.49 9.09
CA ILE A 91 -6.60 1.38 8.09
C ILE A 91 -7.85 0.71 8.68
N LYS A 92 -8.06 0.73 10.01
CA LYS A 92 -9.14 -0.01 10.66
C LYS A 92 -10.53 0.30 10.09
N ARG A 93 -10.76 1.56 9.70
CA ARG A 93 -12.01 2.02 9.07
C ARG A 93 -12.24 1.44 7.67
N TYR A 94 -11.18 0.96 7.03
CA TYR A 94 -11.14 0.52 5.64
C TYR A 94 -10.72 -0.95 5.52
N LEU A 95 -10.71 -1.73 6.60
CA LEU A 95 -10.45 -3.17 6.51
C LEU A 95 -11.50 -3.87 5.65
#